data_AF-A0A2F0ALD4-F1
#
_entry.id   AF-A0A2F0ALD4-F1
#
_cell.length_a   1.000
_cell.length_b   1.000
_cell.length_c   1.000
_cell.angle_alpha   90.00
_cell.angle_beta   90.00
_cell.angle_gamma   90.00
#
_symmetry.space_group_name_H-M   'P 1'
#
loop_
_entity.id
_entity.type
_entity.pdbx_description
1 polymer ?
#
loop_
_entity_poly.entity_id
_entity_poly.type
_entity_poly.pdbx_seq_one_letter_code
_entity_poly.pdbx_strand_id
1 'polypeptide(L)'
;MFKTRWNRCTACIFVLGSLVGCAGAEIDSPETEPPISRDAGMRLILDAQLPASDANPASPNLDSGLMDSDPIDVAIEMGDLQCRELSECLADCSDPDCSLACRMAAPDMSTALYDAIFVCASANDCARPGGNYDQMCMTLNCAAEQRACLGPPPPGPPPPMGDLTCQQLDDCLSECVPGDLDCRDTCVSSSSQQGYDQLLIVQMCVETAECEPTDFACILRACEGSLATCYGSVIRPLGDATCDDLNRCLGECSEGETDCFDGCYRSASEAGYNQFRAVVACVGGTQCGDDDGDCQRMACPAEFEVCFGPAAPPPMGMMTCDELNACLGNCAEADQLCINNCIGRSSQMGYDAFLAAVDCIAESNCPEDDAACRQAACQMQIEACLGPPAMPTGNSTCAQLNECLATCMEDDRDCVDSCIRASSPVGFRLLQDAIQCVEDAGCMPADLECQQSNCAAEIQACFSP
;
A
#
# COMPACT_ATOMS: atom_id res chain seq x y z
N MET A 1 -45.42 -36.44 3.31
CA MET A 1 -44.78 -36.26 1.98
C MET A 1 -44.40 -34.81 1.67
N PHE A 2 -45.07 -33.80 2.22
CA PHE A 2 -44.74 -32.37 2.02
C PHE A 2 -43.48 -31.86 2.76
N LYS A 3 -43.16 -32.43 3.94
CA LYS A 3 -42.16 -31.91 4.91
C LYS A 3 -40.69 -31.86 4.45
N THR A 4 -40.27 -32.69 3.49
CA THR A 4 -38.86 -32.77 3.01
C THR A 4 -38.65 -32.26 1.59
N ARG A 5 -39.75 -32.00 0.85
CA ARG A 5 -39.68 -31.65 -0.58
C ARG A 5 -39.67 -30.14 -0.82
N TRP A 6 -40.24 -29.35 0.09
CA TRP A 6 -40.42 -27.90 -0.10
C TRP A 6 -39.17 -27.09 0.32
N ASN A 7 -38.52 -27.44 1.44
CA ASN A 7 -37.27 -26.81 1.90
C ASN A 7 -36.12 -26.88 0.87
N ARG A 8 -36.16 -27.83 -0.07
CA ARG A 8 -35.12 -28.04 -1.08
C ARG A 8 -35.28 -27.17 -2.32
N CYS A 9 -36.52 -26.82 -2.70
CA CYS A 9 -36.78 -25.95 -3.84
C CYS A 9 -36.45 -24.48 -3.55
N THR A 10 -36.73 -24.01 -2.32
CA THR A 10 -36.46 -22.62 -1.94
C THR A 10 -34.96 -22.35 -1.94
N ALA A 11 -34.13 -23.26 -1.41
CA ALA A 11 -32.67 -23.14 -1.40
C ALA A 11 -32.06 -23.02 -2.81
N CYS A 12 -32.53 -23.79 -3.80
CA CYS A 12 -32.00 -23.73 -5.17
C CYS A 12 -32.42 -22.48 -5.96
N ILE A 13 -33.54 -21.83 -5.60
CA ILE A 13 -33.97 -20.56 -6.21
C ILE A 13 -33.32 -19.37 -5.49
N PHE A 14 -32.99 -19.50 -4.20
CA PHE A 14 -32.24 -18.51 -3.43
C PHE A 14 -30.82 -18.26 -3.96
N VAL A 15 -30.21 -19.19 -4.71
CA VAL A 15 -28.91 -18.99 -5.37
C VAL A 15 -28.95 -17.89 -6.45
N LEU A 16 -30.14 -17.50 -6.94
CA LEU A 16 -30.31 -16.35 -7.84
C LEU A 16 -30.70 -15.04 -7.13
N GLY A 17 -31.02 -15.08 -5.83
CA GLY A 17 -31.49 -13.92 -5.06
C GLY A 17 -30.60 -13.47 -3.88
N SER A 18 -29.82 -14.38 -3.30
CA SER A 18 -29.06 -14.13 -2.06
C SER A 18 -27.62 -13.66 -2.33
N LEU A 19 -27.46 -12.53 -3.03
CA LEU A 19 -26.14 -11.91 -3.18
C LEU A 19 -25.75 -10.92 -2.07
N VAL A 20 -26.65 -10.49 -1.18
CA VAL A 20 -26.27 -9.58 -0.07
C VAL A 20 -27.22 -9.73 1.13
N GLY A 21 -26.68 -10.03 2.31
CA GLY A 21 -27.24 -9.57 3.60
C GLY A 21 -27.70 -10.62 4.62
N CYS A 22 -26.86 -10.88 5.62
CA CYS A 22 -27.30 -11.18 6.99
C CYS A 22 -26.48 -10.31 7.96
N ALA A 23 -27.18 -9.53 8.79
CA ALA A 23 -26.59 -8.59 9.75
C ALA A 23 -26.99 -8.96 11.19
N GLY A 24 -26.03 -8.90 12.10
CA GLY A 24 -26.23 -8.48 13.49
C GLY A 24 -25.95 -9.50 14.60
N ALA A 25 -24.74 -9.46 15.18
CA ALA A 25 -24.51 -9.74 16.62
C ALA A 25 -23.16 -9.16 17.11
N GLU A 26 -23.23 -8.20 18.04
CA GLU A 26 -22.09 -7.68 18.82
C GLU A 26 -21.60 -8.72 19.84
N ILE A 27 -20.27 -8.96 19.92
CA ILE A 27 -19.61 -9.56 21.09
C ILE A 27 -18.25 -8.87 21.35
N ASP A 28 -18.10 -8.39 22.58
CA ASP A 28 -16.94 -7.72 23.17
C ASP A 28 -15.77 -8.65 23.59
N SER A 29 -14.53 -8.19 23.33
CA SER A 29 -13.27 -8.34 24.13
C SER A 29 -12.58 -9.71 24.30
N PRO A 30 -11.29 -9.80 24.73
CA PRO A 30 -10.20 -8.80 24.83
C PRO A 30 -8.84 -9.24 24.20
N GLU A 31 -7.96 -8.25 24.03
CA GLU A 31 -6.58 -8.32 23.55
C GLU A 31 -5.61 -9.04 24.51
N THR A 32 -4.64 -9.78 23.95
CA THR A 32 -3.40 -10.18 24.63
C THR A 32 -2.24 -10.16 23.63
N GLU A 33 -1.35 -9.19 23.77
CA GLU A 33 -0.07 -9.08 23.02
C GLU A 33 1.03 -9.96 23.62
N PRO A 34 1.90 -10.56 22.79
CA PRO A 34 3.29 -10.87 23.14
C PRO A 34 4.30 -10.09 22.25
N PRO A 35 5.59 -10.05 22.63
CA PRO A 35 6.49 -8.95 22.29
C PRO A 35 7.16 -9.06 20.92
N ILE A 36 7.37 -7.88 20.34
CA ILE A 36 8.03 -7.55 19.06
C ILE A 36 9.53 -7.85 19.11
N SER A 37 10.05 -8.57 18.11
CA SER A 37 11.49 -8.67 17.79
C SER A 37 11.79 -7.74 16.62
N ARG A 38 12.53 -6.65 16.86
CA ARG A 38 12.95 -5.70 15.82
C ARG A 38 14.21 -6.20 15.14
N ASP A 39 14.12 -6.59 13.88
CA ASP A 39 15.30 -6.79 13.02
C ASP A 39 15.87 -5.42 12.60
N ALA A 40 17.12 -5.16 13.00
CA ALA A 40 17.86 -3.94 12.73
C ALA A 40 18.33 -3.90 11.26
N GLY A 41 17.44 -3.44 10.37
CA GLY A 41 17.82 -3.05 9.01
C GLY A 41 18.59 -1.72 9.02
N MET A 42 19.90 -1.77 8.76
CA MET A 42 20.82 -0.62 8.58
C MET A 42 20.15 0.58 7.90
N ARG A 43 19.97 1.71 8.61
CA ARG A 43 19.44 2.98 8.09
C ARG A 43 20.52 4.05 8.25
N LEU A 44 21.32 4.27 7.21
CA LEU A 44 22.26 5.39 7.17
C LEU A 44 21.47 6.70 7.08
N ILE A 45 21.53 7.54 8.11
CA ILE A 45 21.11 8.93 8.02
C ILE A 45 22.25 9.72 7.37
N LEU A 46 22.09 10.06 6.09
CA LEU A 46 22.77 11.21 5.50
C LEU A 46 21.88 12.43 5.74
N ASP A 47 22.45 13.45 6.36
CA ASP A 47 21.81 14.74 6.58
C ASP A 47 21.29 15.31 5.25
N ALA A 48 19.97 15.37 5.11
CA ALA A 48 19.30 16.04 4.02
C ALA A 48 19.42 17.56 4.20
N GLN A 49 20.39 18.16 3.52
CA GLN A 49 20.35 19.59 3.18
C GLN A 49 19.68 19.76 1.81
N LEU A 50 18.44 20.26 1.85
CA LEU A 50 17.65 20.96 0.82
C LEU A 50 17.11 20.17 -0.41
N PRO A 51 15.87 20.46 -0.86
CA PRO A 51 15.24 19.78 -2.00
C PRO A 51 15.71 20.33 -3.35
N ALA A 52 16.12 19.43 -4.24
CA ALA A 52 16.29 19.75 -5.66
C ALA A 52 14.90 19.85 -6.33
N SER A 53 14.51 21.09 -6.66
CA SER A 53 13.44 21.35 -7.60
C SER A 53 13.95 21.07 -9.02
N ASP A 54 13.39 20.06 -9.70
CA ASP A 54 13.66 19.87 -11.12
C ASP A 54 12.44 20.10 -12.00
N ALA A 55 12.74 20.83 -13.06
CA ALA A 55 11.84 21.43 -14.01
C ALA A 55 11.41 20.42 -15.09
N ASN A 56 10.14 20.52 -15.47
CA ASN A 56 9.59 19.84 -16.64
C ASN A 56 9.69 20.76 -17.86
N PRO A 57 10.29 20.36 -19.01
CA PRO A 57 10.21 21.13 -20.23
C PRO A 57 9.21 20.51 -21.21
N ALA A 58 8.25 21.36 -21.63
CA ALA A 58 7.77 21.54 -23.01
C ALA A 58 6.25 21.70 -23.11
N SER A 59 5.84 22.95 -23.28
CA SER A 59 4.59 23.37 -23.95
C SER A 59 4.84 23.44 -25.48
N PRO A 60 3.83 23.52 -26.38
CA PRO A 60 2.88 24.64 -26.37
C PRO A 60 1.45 24.35 -26.87
N ASN A 61 0.46 25.09 -26.34
CA ASN A 61 -0.35 26.04 -27.14
C ASN A 61 -1.36 26.84 -26.28
N LEU A 62 -1.13 28.15 -26.27
CA LEU A 62 -2.07 29.28 -26.37
C LEU A 62 -3.51 29.09 -25.84
N ASP A 63 -3.82 29.71 -24.71
CA ASP A 63 -4.97 30.64 -24.67
C ASP A 63 -4.79 31.72 -23.59
N SER A 64 -5.42 32.86 -23.84
CA SER A 64 -5.14 34.17 -23.28
C SER A 64 -6.03 34.47 -22.07
N GLY A 65 -5.44 34.72 -20.91
CA GLY A 65 -6.17 35.18 -19.72
C GLY A 65 -5.31 36.11 -18.88
N LEU A 66 -5.62 37.41 -18.92
CA LEU A 66 -5.11 38.39 -17.97
C LEU A 66 -5.51 37.95 -16.55
N MET A 67 -4.52 37.67 -15.71
CA MET A 67 -4.62 37.70 -14.26
C MET A 67 -3.41 38.51 -13.76
N ASP A 68 -3.70 39.60 -13.07
CA ASP A 68 -2.75 40.39 -12.31
C ASP A 68 -2.01 39.49 -11.31
N SER A 69 -0.72 39.27 -11.54
CA SER A 69 0.18 38.70 -10.55
C SER A 69 0.74 39.85 -9.71
N ASP A 70 0.21 39.99 -8.50
CA ASP A 70 0.69 40.92 -7.48
C ASP A 70 2.20 40.69 -7.21
N PRO A 71 3.00 41.75 -7.02
CA PRO A 71 4.39 41.62 -6.62
C PRO A 71 4.47 41.17 -5.17
N ILE A 72 5.04 39.98 -4.95
CA ILE A 72 5.76 39.55 -3.73
C ILE A 72 5.28 40.24 -2.44
N ASP A 73 4.17 39.76 -1.90
CA ASP A 73 3.69 40.09 -0.55
C ASP A 73 4.41 39.20 0.49
N VAL A 74 5.73 39.02 0.34
CA VAL A 74 6.57 38.64 1.48
C VAL A 74 6.76 39.92 2.25
N ALA A 75 5.78 40.24 3.10
CA ALA A 75 5.98 41.14 4.20
C ALA A 75 7.05 40.52 5.09
N ILE A 76 8.32 40.78 4.77
CA ILE A 76 9.41 40.72 5.73
C ILE A 76 9.00 41.78 6.76
N GLU A 77 8.31 41.36 7.82
CA GLU A 77 8.24 42.15 9.04
C GLU A 77 9.68 42.59 9.31
N MET A 78 9.92 43.90 9.31
CA MET A 78 11.25 44.54 9.32
C MET A 78 12.03 44.25 10.62
N GLY A 79 12.30 42.99 10.88
CA GLY A 79 13.17 42.48 11.92
C GLY A 79 14.59 42.41 11.40
N ASP A 80 15.53 42.73 12.27
CA ASP A 80 16.97 42.75 12.00
C ASP A 80 17.47 41.38 11.48
N LEU A 81 17.51 41.17 10.16
CA LEU A 81 18.05 39.94 9.58
C LEU A 81 19.51 39.78 10.02
N GLN A 82 19.78 38.76 10.83
CA GLN A 82 21.15 38.40 11.17
C GLN A 82 21.86 37.91 9.91
N CYS A 83 23.19 37.96 9.90
CA CYS A 83 23.99 37.66 8.71
C CYS A 83 23.69 36.25 8.13
N ARG A 84 23.28 35.29 8.97
CA ARG A 84 22.77 33.98 8.54
C ARG A 84 21.46 34.08 7.75
N GLU A 85 20.45 34.75 8.30
CA GLU A 85 19.14 34.93 7.66
C GLU A 85 19.26 35.74 6.37
N LEU A 86 20.18 36.71 6.34
CA LEU A 86 20.54 37.42 5.11
C LEU A 86 21.15 36.49 4.05
N SER A 87 21.99 35.53 4.45
CA SER A 87 22.58 34.56 3.51
C SER A 87 21.57 33.58 2.94
N GLU A 88 20.61 33.13 3.75
CA GLU A 88 19.50 32.26 3.33
C GLU A 88 18.56 33.04 2.39
N CYS A 89 18.18 34.27 2.74
CA CYS A 89 17.38 35.17 1.89
C CYS A 89 18.03 35.40 0.51
N LEU A 90 19.35 35.62 0.49
CA LEU A 90 20.08 35.84 -0.77
C LEU A 90 20.29 34.58 -1.59
N ALA A 91 20.32 33.39 -0.98
CA ALA A 91 20.43 32.12 -1.69
C ALA A 91 19.15 31.80 -2.48
N ASP A 92 17.99 32.22 -1.97
CA ASP A 92 16.69 32.01 -2.61
C ASP A 92 16.35 33.09 -3.66
N CYS A 93 17.10 34.19 -3.70
CA CYS A 93 16.88 35.28 -4.64
C CYS A 93 17.51 35.01 -6.02
N SER A 94 16.67 34.91 -7.05
CA SER A 94 17.11 34.77 -8.45
C SER A 94 17.18 36.09 -9.23
N ASP A 95 16.54 37.17 -8.74
CA ASP A 95 16.49 38.49 -9.38
C ASP A 95 17.23 39.57 -8.55
N PRO A 96 17.92 40.54 -9.19
CA PRO A 96 18.54 41.69 -8.52
C PRO A 96 17.64 42.42 -7.51
N ASP A 97 16.35 42.59 -7.79
CA ASP A 97 15.43 43.32 -6.92
C ASP A 97 15.16 42.56 -5.61
N CYS A 98 15.11 41.23 -5.66
CA CYS A 98 15.03 40.37 -4.48
C CYS A 98 16.29 40.50 -3.63
N SER A 99 17.47 40.47 -4.27
CA SER A 99 18.75 40.60 -3.56
C SER A 99 18.89 41.95 -2.85
N LEU A 100 18.36 43.02 -3.47
CA LEU A 100 18.31 44.35 -2.89
C LEU A 100 17.36 44.40 -1.69
N ALA A 101 16.19 43.77 -1.79
CA ALA A 101 15.22 43.69 -0.69
C ALA A 101 15.81 42.98 0.54
N CYS A 102 16.47 41.82 0.37
CA CYS A 102 17.17 41.13 1.46
C CYS A 102 18.23 42.02 2.13
N ARG A 103 19.04 42.72 1.32
CA ARG A 103 20.08 43.63 1.83
C ARG A 103 19.50 44.83 2.57
N MET A 104 18.35 45.35 2.15
CA MET A 104 17.67 46.47 2.82
C MET A 104 16.98 46.06 4.12
N ALA A 105 16.61 44.78 4.25
CA ALA A 105 16.01 44.23 5.47
C ALA A 105 17.05 43.84 6.54
N ALA A 106 18.34 43.77 6.18
CA ALA A 106 19.41 43.51 7.13
C ALA A 106 19.99 44.81 7.74
N PRO A 107 20.37 44.81 9.03
CA PRO A 107 21.07 45.94 9.63
C PRO A 107 22.45 46.12 9.00
N ASP A 108 22.96 47.35 8.96
CA ASP A 108 24.22 47.75 8.31
C ASP A 108 25.41 46.82 8.66
N MET A 109 25.45 46.30 9.88
CA MET A 109 26.49 45.38 10.35
C MET A 109 26.42 44.00 9.68
N SER A 110 25.23 43.43 9.49
CA SER A 110 25.02 42.17 8.78
C SER A 110 25.41 42.31 7.32
N THR A 111 25.03 43.43 6.68
CA THR A 111 25.39 43.73 5.29
C THR A 111 26.90 43.89 5.12
N ALA A 112 27.56 44.59 6.06
CA ALA A 112 29.02 44.75 6.05
C ALA A 112 29.77 43.41 6.24
N LEU A 113 29.26 42.53 7.10
CA LEU A 113 29.83 41.19 7.30
C LEU A 113 29.64 40.29 6.07
N TYR A 114 28.47 40.35 5.44
CA TYR A 114 28.19 39.62 4.22
C TYR A 114 29.05 40.10 3.05
N ASP A 115 29.21 41.42 2.88
CA ASP A 115 30.09 42.00 1.86
C ASP A 115 31.56 41.64 2.11
N ALA A 116 31.99 41.52 3.38
CA ALA A 116 33.35 41.06 3.71
C ALA A 116 33.60 39.60 3.26
N ILE A 117 32.60 38.72 3.37
CA ILE A 117 32.68 37.34 2.84
C ILE A 117 32.85 37.38 1.32
N PHE A 118 32.05 38.19 0.60
CA PHE A 118 32.15 38.33 -0.86
C PHE A 118 33.50 38.88 -1.31
N VAL A 119 34.00 39.90 -0.63
CA VAL A 119 35.33 40.47 -0.91
C VAL A 119 36.41 39.41 -0.70
N CYS A 120 36.35 38.65 0.41
CA CYS A 120 37.28 37.56 0.65
C CYS A 120 37.20 36.48 -0.42
N ALA A 121 36.00 36.06 -0.81
CA ALA A 121 35.76 35.04 -1.83
C ALA A 121 36.34 35.47 -3.18
N SER A 122 36.13 36.74 -3.57
CA SER A 122 36.68 37.31 -4.79
C SER A 122 38.20 37.44 -4.76
N ALA A 123 38.78 37.79 -3.62
CA ALA A 123 40.23 37.94 -3.46
C ALA A 123 40.98 36.60 -3.51
N ASN A 124 40.30 35.50 -3.19
CA ASN A 124 40.85 34.15 -3.22
C ASN A 124 40.40 33.33 -4.45
N ASP A 125 39.81 33.99 -5.46
CA ASP A 125 39.28 33.32 -6.67
C ASP A 125 38.35 32.13 -6.36
N CYS A 126 37.55 32.22 -5.29
CA CYS A 126 36.63 31.15 -4.91
C CYS A 126 35.38 31.08 -5.82
N ALA A 127 35.25 31.94 -6.83
CA ALA A 127 34.13 31.93 -7.76
C ALA A 127 34.28 30.83 -8.83
N ARG A 128 33.28 29.96 -8.97
CA ARG A 128 33.19 28.99 -10.07
C ARG A 128 32.60 29.63 -11.33
N PRO A 129 32.92 29.12 -12.53
CA PRO A 129 32.22 29.49 -13.75
C PRO A 129 30.71 29.24 -13.57
N GLY A 130 29.90 30.29 -13.68
CA GLY A 130 28.45 30.22 -13.41
C GLY A 130 27.97 31.04 -12.21
N GLY A 131 28.86 31.68 -11.45
CA GLY A 131 28.50 32.66 -10.43
C GLY A 131 28.33 32.10 -9.01
N ASN A 132 28.41 30.78 -8.83
CA ASN A 132 28.41 30.15 -7.50
C ASN A 132 29.82 30.12 -6.90
N TYR A 133 29.93 30.23 -5.58
CA TYR A 133 31.20 30.13 -4.87
C TYR A 133 31.50 28.68 -4.49
N ASP A 134 32.76 28.25 -4.63
CA ASP A 134 33.22 26.96 -4.14
C ASP A 134 33.23 26.98 -2.60
N GLN A 135 32.32 26.23 -2.01
CA GLN A 135 32.08 26.21 -0.57
C GLN A 135 33.31 25.74 0.21
N MET A 136 34.10 24.84 -0.36
CA MET A 136 35.34 24.37 0.25
C MET A 136 36.42 25.45 0.22
N CYS A 137 36.52 26.22 -0.87
CA CYS A 137 37.41 27.39 -0.96
C CYS A 137 37.02 28.48 0.05
N MET A 138 35.73 28.81 0.14
CA MET A 138 35.19 29.77 1.10
C MET A 138 35.49 29.36 2.55
N THR A 139 35.30 28.08 2.86
CA THR A 139 35.54 27.55 4.21
C THR A 139 37.02 27.58 4.58
N LEU A 140 37.94 27.34 3.64
CA LEU A 140 39.38 27.38 3.92
C LEU A 140 39.93 28.81 4.01
N ASN A 141 39.54 29.68 3.08
CA ASN A 141 40.21 30.96 2.88
C ASN A 141 39.47 32.16 3.52
N CYS A 142 38.18 32.00 3.82
CA CYS A 142 37.31 33.06 4.35
C CYS A 142 36.65 32.68 5.69
N ALA A 143 37.27 31.75 6.42
CA ALA A 143 36.76 31.26 7.70
C ALA A 143 36.60 32.35 8.78
N ALA A 144 37.44 33.38 8.75
CA ALA A 144 37.38 34.46 9.73
C ALA A 144 36.15 35.35 9.51
N GLU A 145 35.89 35.70 8.26
CA GLU A 145 34.74 36.48 7.80
C GLU A 145 33.45 35.67 7.98
N GLN A 146 33.46 34.37 7.66
CA GLN A 146 32.34 33.47 7.94
C GLN A 146 32.05 33.37 9.44
N ARG A 147 33.05 33.24 10.32
CA ARG A 147 32.80 33.26 11.78
C ARG A 147 32.31 34.61 12.29
N ALA A 148 32.76 35.71 11.69
CA ALA A 148 32.28 37.02 12.07
C ALA A 148 30.79 37.20 11.69
N CYS A 149 30.37 36.62 10.57
CA CYS A 149 28.99 36.63 10.08
C CYS A 149 28.09 35.63 10.83
N LEU A 150 28.49 34.37 10.94
CA LEU A 150 27.70 33.29 11.52
C LEU A 150 27.77 33.23 13.05
N GLY A 151 28.58 34.09 13.66
CA GLY A 151 28.94 34.03 15.08
C GLY A 151 29.98 32.94 15.36
N PRO A 152 30.41 32.79 16.63
CA PRO A 152 31.18 31.62 17.01
C PRO A 152 30.39 30.38 16.58
N PRO A 153 31.05 29.35 16.02
CA PRO A 153 30.35 28.11 15.73
C PRO A 153 29.61 27.68 17.00
N PRO A 154 28.38 27.15 16.89
CA PRO A 154 27.70 26.58 18.05
C PRO A 154 28.71 25.69 18.77
N PRO A 155 28.79 25.76 20.12
CA PRO A 155 29.75 24.94 20.85
C PRO A 155 29.63 23.52 20.31
N GLY A 156 30.75 22.98 19.83
CA GLY A 156 30.75 21.62 19.28
C GLY A 156 30.09 20.69 20.31
N PRO A 157 29.43 19.62 19.85
CA PRO A 157 28.77 18.69 20.75
C PRO A 157 29.75 18.31 21.87
N PRO A 158 29.29 18.21 23.12
CA PRO A 158 30.16 17.81 24.22
C PRO A 158 30.89 16.53 23.82
N PRO A 159 32.18 16.40 24.17
CA PRO A 159 32.95 15.24 23.76
C PRO A 159 32.19 13.97 24.21
N PRO A 160 32.09 12.96 23.33
CA PRO A 160 31.38 11.72 23.64
C PRO A 160 31.98 11.08 24.91
N MET A 161 31.18 10.97 25.97
CA MET A 161 31.62 10.45 27.28
C MET A 161 30.99 9.11 27.63
N GLY A 162 30.08 8.59 26.80
CA GLY A 162 29.41 7.34 27.06
C GLY A 162 30.10 6.13 26.44
N ASP A 163 29.34 5.08 26.26
CA ASP A 163 29.79 3.74 25.89
C ASP A 163 29.12 3.19 24.63
N LEU A 164 28.25 3.95 23.95
CA LEU A 164 27.66 3.47 22.70
C LEU A 164 28.76 3.20 21.66
N THR A 165 28.71 2.01 21.08
CA THR A 165 29.49 1.63 19.90
C THR A 165 29.01 2.40 18.67
N CYS A 166 29.72 2.29 17.55
CA CYS A 166 29.31 2.95 16.32
C CYS A 166 27.90 2.52 15.87
N GLN A 167 27.61 1.21 15.91
CA GLN A 167 26.28 0.68 15.60
C GLN A 167 25.20 1.21 16.55
N GLN A 168 25.46 1.20 17.86
CA GLN A 168 24.49 1.70 18.84
C GLN A 168 24.24 3.21 18.73
N LEU A 169 25.26 3.97 18.32
CA LEU A 169 25.11 5.40 18.02
C LEU A 169 24.25 5.60 16.76
N ASP A 170 24.49 4.85 15.68
CA ASP A 170 23.68 4.91 14.46
C ASP A 170 22.21 4.54 14.73
N ASP A 171 21.98 3.46 15.49
CA ASP A 171 20.63 3.05 15.91
C ASP A 171 19.94 4.18 16.71
N CYS A 172 20.64 4.80 17.67
CA CYS A 172 20.12 5.92 18.44
C CYS A 172 19.74 7.12 17.55
N LEU A 173 20.62 7.47 16.60
CA LEU A 173 20.37 8.56 15.66
C LEU A 173 19.19 8.25 14.72
N SER A 174 19.01 6.99 14.34
CA SER A 174 17.91 6.55 13.47
C SER A 174 16.52 6.70 14.10
N GLU A 175 16.46 6.72 15.43
CA GLU A 175 15.23 6.96 16.19
C GLU A 175 14.93 8.46 16.39
N CYS A 176 15.89 9.34 16.13
CA CYS A 176 15.69 10.78 16.24
C CYS A 176 14.82 11.31 15.10
N VAL A 177 13.85 12.15 15.44
CA VAL A 177 13.05 12.88 14.46
C VAL A 177 13.95 13.85 13.69
N PRO A 178 13.83 13.96 12.35
CA PRO A 178 14.61 14.93 11.58
C PRO A 178 14.48 16.36 12.17
N GLY A 179 15.62 16.95 12.53
CA GLY A 179 15.69 18.29 13.16
C GLY A 179 15.67 18.31 14.69
N ASP A 180 15.51 17.16 15.36
CA ASP A 180 15.60 17.07 16.82
C ASP A 180 17.07 17.09 17.28
N LEU A 181 17.56 18.31 17.53
CA LEU A 181 18.94 18.55 17.97
C LEU A 181 19.20 17.98 19.37
N ASP A 182 18.20 17.97 20.26
CA ASP A 182 18.34 17.47 21.63
C ASP A 182 18.50 15.94 21.64
N CYS A 183 17.73 15.24 20.81
CA CYS A 183 17.88 13.80 20.60
C CYS A 183 19.27 13.47 20.04
N ARG A 184 19.69 14.19 18.98
CA ARG A 184 20.99 14.00 18.34
C ARG A 184 22.15 14.23 19.32
N ASP A 185 22.12 15.33 20.06
CA ASP A 185 23.16 15.68 21.04
C ASP A 185 23.19 14.65 22.18
N THR A 186 22.04 14.12 22.59
CA THR A 186 21.95 13.04 23.58
C THR A 186 22.63 11.78 23.05
N CYS A 187 22.31 11.32 21.84
CA CYS A 187 22.94 10.16 21.21
C CYS A 187 24.46 10.33 21.10
N VAL A 188 24.92 11.49 20.60
CA VAL A 188 26.36 11.79 20.47
C VAL A 188 27.04 11.81 21.85
N SER A 189 26.44 12.45 22.85
CA SER A 189 27.03 12.52 24.20
C SER A 189 27.12 11.15 24.89
N SER A 190 26.16 10.25 24.61
CA SER A 190 26.13 8.86 25.09
C SER A 190 27.06 7.94 24.30
N SER A 191 27.62 8.37 23.17
CA SER A 191 28.59 7.56 22.44
C SER A 191 29.95 7.51 23.10
N SER A 192 30.69 6.45 22.80
CA SER A 192 32.12 6.41 23.05
C SER A 192 32.87 7.22 22.00
N GLN A 193 34.03 7.79 22.34
CA GLN A 193 34.89 8.47 21.35
C GLN A 193 35.20 7.58 20.15
N GLN A 194 35.44 6.28 20.38
CA GLN A 194 35.67 5.32 19.31
C GLN A 194 34.43 5.14 18.43
N GLY A 195 33.24 5.01 19.01
CA GLY A 195 32.00 4.87 18.24
C GLY A 195 31.71 6.10 17.38
N TYR A 196 31.91 7.30 17.94
CA TYR A 196 31.77 8.56 17.21
C TYR A 196 32.77 8.69 16.05
N ASP A 197 34.06 8.42 16.30
CA ASP A 197 35.10 8.51 15.28
C ASP A 197 34.84 7.51 14.13
N GLN A 198 34.36 6.30 14.46
CA GLN A 198 33.99 5.29 13.47
C GLN A 198 32.79 5.74 12.60
N LEU A 199 31.78 6.37 13.21
CA LEU A 199 30.62 6.88 12.47
C LEU A 199 31.02 8.02 11.54
N LEU A 200 31.89 8.92 11.99
CA LEU A 200 32.42 10.02 11.18
C LEU A 200 33.22 9.50 9.96
N ILE A 201 33.98 8.41 10.14
CA ILE A 201 34.70 7.75 9.04
C ILE A 201 33.73 7.14 8.02
N VAL A 202 32.59 6.60 8.48
CA VAL A 202 31.52 6.14 7.58
C VAL A 202 30.92 7.32 6.81
N GLN A 203 30.50 8.38 7.50
CA GLN A 203 29.92 9.58 6.88
C GLN A 203 30.85 10.20 5.83
N MET A 204 32.12 10.44 6.19
CA MET A 204 33.13 10.93 5.25
C MET A 204 33.29 10.02 4.04
N CYS A 205 33.19 8.70 4.23
CA CYS A 205 33.26 7.78 3.10
C CYS A 205 32.03 7.94 2.19
N VAL A 206 30.82 8.00 2.74
CA VAL A 206 29.61 8.16 1.90
C VAL A 206 29.64 9.47 1.12
N GLU A 207 30.08 10.57 1.76
CA GLU A 207 30.24 11.87 1.09
C GLU A 207 31.29 11.84 -0.03
N THR A 208 32.30 10.98 0.07
CA THR A 208 33.40 10.89 -0.92
C THR A 208 33.20 9.78 -1.96
N ALA A 209 32.25 8.87 -1.76
CA ALA A 209 32.06 7.69 -2.60
C ALA A 209 31.50 7.98 -4.00
N GLU A 210 31.08 9.23 -4.29
CA GLU A 210 30.39 9.62 -5.54
C GLU A 210 29.17 8.72 -5.88
N CYS A 211 28.58 8.07 -4.86
CA CYS A 211 27.37 7.25 -4.99
C CYS A 211 26.12 8.12 -4.83
N GLU A 212 25.04 7.77 -5.54
CA GLU A 212 23.71 8.33 -5.24
C GLU A 212 23.30 7.93 -3.81
N PRO A 213 22.65 8.81 -3.02
CA PRO A 213 22.28 8.51 -1.63
C PRO A 213 21.40 7.27 -1.46
N THR A 214 20.66 6.88 -2.50
CA THR A 214 19.80 5.69 -2.52
C THR A 214 20.49 4.42 -3.03
N ASP A 215 21.71 4.52 -3.57
CA ASP A 215 22.47 3.38 -4.07
C ASP A 215 23.33 2.75 -2.96
N PHE A 216 22.64 2.06 -2.05
CA PHE A 216 23.28 1.41 -0.90
C PHE A 216 24.33 0.38 -1.29
N ALA A 217 24.16 -0.29 -2.43
CA ALA A 217 25.13 -1.27 -2.89
C ALA A 217 26.44 -0.61 -3.37
N CYS A 218 26.35 0.54 -4.04
CA CYS A 218 27.51 1.39 -4.31
C CYS A 218 28.19 1.82 -3.00
N ILE A 219 27.42 2.31 -2.02
CA ILE A 219 27.95 2.74 -0.71
C ILE A 219 28.62 1.58 0.02
N LEU A 220 27.98 0.41 0.08
CA LEU A 220 28.53 -0.81 0.70
C LEU A 220 29.85 -1.22 0.06
N ARG A 221 29.98 -1.05 -1.26
CA ARG A 221 31.20 -1.36 -2.02
C ARG A 221 32.30 -0.31 -1.79
N ALA A 222 31.97 0.97 -1.87
CA ALA A 222 32.92 2.08 -1.73
C ALA A 222 33.41 2.22 -0.28
N CYS A 223 32.53 1.96 0.69
CA CYS A 223 32.76 2.20 2.10
C CYS A 223 32.91 0.93 2.94
N GLU A 224 33.18 -0.21 2.32
CA GLU A 224 33.30 -1.52 2.98
C GLU A 224 34.20 -1.48 4.23
N GLY A 225 35.39 -0.87 4.13
CA GLY A 225 36.32 -0.80 5.26
C GLY A 225 35.80 0.04 6.42
N SER A 226 35.18 1.18 6.13
CA SER A 226 34.58 2.08 7.12
C SER A 226 33.38 1.42 7.78
N LEU A 227 32.48 0.86 6.97
CA LEU A 227 31.28 0.17 7.42
C LEU A 227 31.62 -1.07 8.23
N ALA A 228 32.63 -1.86 7.84
CA ALA A 228 33.06 -3.03 8.60
C ALA A 228 33.69 -2.66 9.95
N THR A 229 34.31 -1.48 10.02
CA THR A 229 34.85 -0.97 11.28
C THR A 229 33.72 -0.53 12.23
N CYS A 230 32.63 0.03 11.69
CA CYS A 230 31.49 0.53 12.46
C CYS A 230 30.50 -0.59 12.87
N TYR A 231 30.08 -1.41 11.90
CA TYR A 231 29.03 -2.42 12.04
C TYR A 231 29.59 -3.86 12.14
N GLY A 232 30.91 -4.03 12.13
CA GLY A 232 31.54 -5.34 12.18
C GLY A 232 31.59 -6.02 10.81
N SER A 233 30.87 -7.13 10.63
CA SER A 233 30.82 -7.78 9.31
C SER A 233 29.76 -7.13 8.45
N VAL A 234 30.18 -6.39 7.43
CA VAL A 234 29.27 -5.86 6.41
C VAL A 234 28.98 -6.96 5.40
N ILE A 235 27.70 -7.29 5.29
CA ILE A 235 27.24 -8.31 4.37
C ILE A 235 27.10 -7.66 2.99
N ARG A 236 27.98 -8.03 2.06
CA ARG A 236 27.92 -7.53 0.68
C ARG A 236 26.98 -8.40 -0.15
N PRO A 237 26.02 -7.82 -0.89
CA PRO A 237 25.34 -8.52 -1.97
C PRO A 237 26.32 -8.71 -3.12
N LEU A 238 26.98 -9.87 -3.17
CA LEU A 238 27.99 -10.21 -4.18
C LEU A 238 27.49 -11.26 -5.17
N GLY A 239 26.32 -11.83 -4.92
CA GLY A 239 25.78 -12.86 -5.78
C GLY A 239 24.99 -12.28 -6.95
N ASP A 240 24.17 -13.14 -7.54
CA ASP A 240 23.36 -12.88 -8.71
C ASP A 240 21.86 -13.06 -8.42
N ALA A 241 21.48 -13.34 -7.17
CA ALA A 241 20.10 -13.57 -6.79
C ALA A 241 19.26 -12.28 -6.99
N THR A 242 18.08 -12.45 -7.59
CA THR A 242 17.11 -11.38 -7.78
C THR A 242 16.41 -11.04 -6.47
N CYS A 243 15.55 -10.01 -6.46
CA CYS A 243 14.77 -9.66 -5.29
C CYS A 243 13.83 -10.81 -4.85
N ASP A 244 13.19 -11.50 -5.80
CA ASP A 244 12.37 -12.69 -5.54
C ASP A 244 13.20 -13.84 -4.96
N ASP A 245 14.40 -14.10 -5.51
CA ASP A 245 15.31 -15.11 -4.97
C ASP A 245 15.76 -14.81 -3.54
N LEU A 246 16.06 -13.53 -3.25
CA LEU A 246 16.41 -13.07 -1.91
C LEU A 246 15.25 -13.28 -0.94
N ASN A 247 14.04 -12.82 -1.30
CA ASN A 247 12.85 -12.98 -0.46
C ASN A 247 12.54 -14.46 -0.18
N ARG A 248 12.63 -15.31 -1.21
CA ARG A 248 12.47 -16.77 -1.04
C ARG A 248 13.52 -17.35 -0.11
N CYS A 249 14.79 -16.97 -0.26
CA CYS A 249 15.86 -17.43 0.61
C CYS A 249 15.60 -17.03 2.07
N LEU A 250 15.18 -15.78 2.31
CA LEU A 250 14.86 -15.28 3.65
C LEU A 250 13.67 -16.02 4.26
N GLY A 251 12.65 -16.36 3.47
CA GLY A 251 11.50 -17.15 3.92
C GLY A 251 11.81 -18.62 4.24
N GLU A 252 12.98 -19.13 3.82
CA GLU A 252 13.47 -20.47 4.17
C GLU A 252 14.30 -20.47 5.48
N CYS A 253 14.71 -19.31 5.97
CA CYS A 253 15.47 -19.19 7.21
C CYS A 253 14.55 -19.29 8.43
N SER A 254 14.97 -20.02 9.45
CA SER A 254 14.24 -20.03 10.73
C SER A 254 14.54 -18.76 11.52
N GLU A 255 13.59 -18.32 12.36
CA GLU A 255 13.79 -17.17 13.25
C GLU A 255 15.09 -17.31 14.07
N GLY A 256 15.94 -16.28 14.02
CA GLY A 256 17.20 -16.21 14.75
C GLY A 256 18.39 -16.92 14.09
N GLU A 257 18.23 -17.54 12.91
CA GLU A 257 19.35 -18.15 12.17
C GLU A 257 20.18 -17.10 11.42
N THR A 258 20.93 -16.27 12.14
CA THR A 258 21.73 -15.16 11.56
C THR A 258 22.63 -15.59 10.40
N ASP A 259 23.24 -16.78 10.47
CA ASP A 259 24.07 -17.30 9.38
C ASP A 259 23.28 -17.56 8.08
N CYS A 260 22.00 -17.92 8.19
CA CYS A 260 21.10 -18.11 7.06
C CYS A 260 20.73 -16.76 6.42
N PHE A 261 20.28 -15.80 7.25
CA PHE A 261 19.99 -14.43 6.82
C PHE A 261 21.21 -13.80 6.12
N ASP A 262 22.38 -13.90 6.73
CA ASP A 262 23.64 -13.43 6.16
C ASP A 262 23.96 -14.11 4.82
N GLY A 263 23.72 -15.42 4.73
CA GLY A 263 23.89 -16.19 3.49
C GLY A 263 23.01 -15.67 2.36
N CYS A 264 21.73 -15.40 2.65
CA CYS A 264 20.76 -14.86 1.70
C CYS A 264 21.15 -13.45 1.25
N TYR A 265 21.51 -12.56 2.17
CA TYR A 265 21.96 -11.22 1.79
C TYR A 265 23.25 -11.24 0.96
N ARG A 266 24.16 -12.21 1.18
CA ARG A 266 25.35 -12.37 0.32
C ARG A 266 25.05 -12.88 -1.07
N SER A 267 24.03 -13.73 -1.21
CA SER A 267 23.65 -14.31 -2.51
C SER A 267 22.90 -13.32 -3.39
N ALA A 268 22.31 -12.27 -2.81
CA ALA A 268 21.68 -11.19 -3.55
C ALA A 268 22.64 -10.48 -4.50
N SER A 269 22.13 -10.14 -5.68
CA SER A 269 22.72 -9.13 -6.55
C SER A 269 22.49 -7.73 -5.96
N GLU A 270 23.33 -6.77 -6.37
CA GLU A 270 23.20 -5.36 -6.01
C GLU A 270 21.80 -4.80 -6.36
N ALA A 271 21.29 -5.10 -7.56
CA ALA A 271 19.93 -4.72 -7.94
C ALA A 271 18.87 -5.41 -7.08
N GLY A 272 18.96 -6.74 -6.89
CA GLY A 272 17.98 -7.49 -6.09
C GLY A 272 17.92 -7.03 -4.64
N TYR A 273 19.06 -6.73 -4.02
CA TYR A 273 19.14 -6.21 -2.66
C TYR A 273 18.50 -4.81 -2.53
N ASN A 274 18.81 -3.89 -3.45
CA ASN A 274 18.23 -2.54 -3.44
C ASN A 274 16.70 -2.57 -3.63
N GLN A 275 16.20 -3.46 -4.49
CA GLN A 275 14.76 -3.65 -4.68
C GLN A 275 14.09 -4.22 -3.42
N PHE A 276 14.70 -5.19 -2.75
CA PHE A 276 14.16 -5.78 -1.52
C PHE A 276 14.10 -4.75 -0.39
N ARG A 277 15.16 -3.93 -0.28
CA ARG A 277 15.21 -2.83 0.68
C ARG A 277 14.12 -1.78 0.44
N ALA A 278 13.79 -1.49 -0.82
CA ALA A 278 12.68 -0.59 -1.14
C ALA A 278 11.34 -1.15 -0.63
N VAL A 279 11.09 -2.46 -0.81
CA VAL A 279 9.91 -3.15 -0.25
C VAL A 279 9.88 -3.03 1.27
N VAL A 280 10.95 -3.40 1.96
CA VAL A 280 11.03 -3.33 3.44
C VAL A 280 10.84 -1.89 3.95
N ALA A 281 11.46 -0.91 3.29
CA ALA A 281 11.33 0.49 3.66
C ALA A 281 9.90 1.01 3.49
N CYS A 282 9.22 0.61 2.40
CA CYS A 282 7.82 0.95 2.19
C CYS A 282 6.93 0.28 3.23
N VAL A 283 7.04 -1.05 3.42
CA VAL A 283 6.24 -1.81 4.40
C VAL A 283 6.40 -1.23 5.80
N GLY A 284 7.63 -0.93 6.23
CA GLY A 284 7.89 -0.33 7.54
C GLY A 284 7.35 1.10 7.72
N GLY A 285 6.95 1.78 6.63
CA GLY A 285 6.24 3.05 6.67
C GLY A 285 4.71 2.91 6.69
N THR A 286 4.19 1.70 6.49
CA THR A 286 2.74 1.41 6.52
C THR A 286 2.28 1.03 7.92
N GLN A 287 0.96 1.02 8.13
CA GLN A 287 0.33 0.47 9.34
C GLN A 287 -0.13 -0.99 9.14
N CYS A 288 0.37 -1.66 8.10
CA CYS A 288 0.05 -3.06 7.87
C CYS A 288 0.72 -3.93 8.95
N GLY A 289 0.02 -4.96 9.43
CA GLY A 289 0.65 -5.96 10.30
C GLY A 289 1.72 -6.75 9.55
N ASP A 290 2.68 -7.31 10.27
CA ASP A 290 3.78 -8.10 9.68
C ASP A 290 3.27 -9.30 8.87
N ASP A 291 2.13 -9.86 9.26
CA ASP A 291 1.45 -11.00 8.59
C ASP A 291 0.42 -10.59 7.52
N ASP A 292 0.17 -9.29 7.32
CA ASP A 292 -0.86 -8.81 6.38
C ASP A 292 -0.25 -8.52 4.99
N GLY A 293 0.13 -9.59 4.30
CA GLY A 293 0.75 -9.50 2.97
C GLY A 293 -0.13 -8.82 1.91
N ASP A 294 -1.45 -8.83 2.06
CA ASP A 294 -2.37 -8.17 1.14
C ASP A 294 -2.38 -6.65 1.37
N CYS A 295 -2.45 -6.21 2.63
CA CYS A 295 -2.29 -4.81 2.99
C CYS A 295 -0.94 -4.28 2.50
N GLN A 296 0.16 -5.00 2.78
CA GLN A 296 1.52 -4.60 2.38
C GLN A 296 1.62 -4.44 0.87
N ARG A 297 1.07 -5.38 0.09
CA ARG A 297 1.07 -5.33 -1.37
C ARG A 297 0.22 -4.19 -1.93
N MET A 298 -0.92 -3.90 -1.31
CA MET A 298 -1.77 -2.77 -1.70
C MET A 298 -1.16 -1.41 -1.36
N ALA A 299 -0.44 -1.33 -0.24
CA ALA A 299 0.19 -0.10 0.22
C ALA A 299 1.50 0.23 -0.53
N CYS A 300 2.21 -0.81 -1.00
CA CYS A 300 3.52 -0.69 -1.66
C CYS A 300 3.55 -1.29 -3.09
N PRO A 301 2.59 -0.95 -3.97
CA PRO A 301 2.43 -1.67 -5.24
C PRO A 301 3.63 -1.52 -6.17
N ALA A 302 4.28 -0.35 -6.19
CA ALA A 302 5.41 -0.07 -7.06
C ALA A 302 6.65 -0.87 -6.62
N GLU A 303 6.94 -0.90 -5.33
CA GLU A 303 8.07 -1.63 -4.76
C GLU A 303 7.89 -3.14 -4.95
N PHE A 304 6.66 -3.64 -4.73
CA PHE A 304 6.34 -5.05 -4.99
C PHE A 304 6.44 -5.39 -6.48
N GLU A 305 5.94 -4.55 -7.38
CA GLU A 305 6.05 -4.80 -8.84
C GLU A 305 7.52 -4.82 -9.31
N VAL A 306 8.36 -3.94 -8.76
CA VAL A 306 9.79 -3.90 -9.10
C VAL A 306 10.53 -5.13 -8.55
N CYS A 307 10.18 -5.59 -7.34
CA CYS A 307 10.85 -6.71 -6.68
C CYS A 307 10.40 -8.08 -7.21
N PHE A 308 9.08 -8.29 -7.30
CA PHE A 308 8.47 -9.58 -7.62
C PHE A 308 8.00 -9.67 -9.08
N GLY A 309 8.25 -8.62 -9.87
CA GLY A 309 7.66 -8.44 -11.19
C GLY A 309 6.21 -7.96 -11.10
N PRO A 310 5.57 -7.63 -12.24
CA PRO A 310 4.13 -7.41 -12.27
C PRO A 310 3.48 -8.62 -11.61
N ALA A 311 2.65 -8.39 -10.60
CA ALA A 311 2.06 -9.45 -9.81
C ALA A 311 1.53 -10.52 -10.76
N ALA A 312 2.26 -11.64 -10.89
CA ALA A 312 1.75 -12.77 -11.63
C ALA A 312 0.46 -13.11 -10.91
N PRO A 313 -0.72 -13.04 -11.57
CA PRO A 313 -1.95 -13.37 -10.90
C PRO A 313 -1.72 -14.74 -10.26
N PRO A 314 -2.06 -14.90 -8.96
CA PRO A 314 -1.83 -16.16 -8.25
C PRO A 314 -2.31 -17.30 -9.15
N PRO A 315 -1.58 -18.42 -9.25
CA PRO A 315 -1.89 -19.47 -10.21
C PRO A 315 -3.35 -19.89 -10.05
N MET A 316 -4.18 -19.32 -10.90
CA MET A 316 -5.61 -19.45 -10.80
C MET A 316 -5.95 -20.87 -11.22
N GLY A 317 -6.82 -21.50 -10.45
CA GLY A 317 -7.31 -22.83 -10.77
C GLY A 317 -8.19 -22.85 -12.02
N MET A 318 -9.05 -23.85 -12.12
CA MET A 318 -9.92 -24.05 -13.30
C MET A 318 -11.39 -23.79 -13.00
N MET A 319 -11.72 -23.35 -11.79
CA MET A 319 -13.10 -23.19 -11.37
C MET A 319 -13.74 -22.03 -12.16
N THR A 320 -14.92 -22.29 -12.70
CA THR A 320 -15.75 -21.33 -13.44
C THR A 320 -16.40 -20.33 -12.47
N CYS A 321 -17.02 -19.27 -13.00
CA CYS A 321 -17.65 -18.27 -12.16
C CYS A 321 -18.81 -18.83 -11.32
N ASP A 322 -19.62 -19.73 -11.90
CA ASP A 322 -20.69 -20.45 -11.19
C ASP A 322 -20.15 -21.29 -10.03
N GLU A 323 -19.10 -22.06 -10.28
CA GLU A 323 -18.46 -22.86 -9.23
C GLU A 323 -17.79 -21.98 -8.16
N LEU A 324 -17.22 -20.82 -8.54
CA LEU A 324 -16.69 -19.83 -7.60
C LEU A 324 -17.80 -19.25 -6.72
N ASN A 325 -18.92 -18.85 -7.31
CA ASN A 325 -20.08 -18.34 -6.58
C ASN A 325 -20.65 -19.39 -5.60
N ALA A 326 -20.76 -20.65 -6.04
CA ALA A 326 -21.15 -21.75 -5.17
C ALA A 326 -20.13 -22.01 -4.05
N CYS A 327 -18.83 -21.88 -4.32
CA CYS A 327 -17.79 -21.99 -3.31
C CYS A 327 -17.91 -20.89 -2.24
N LEU A 328 -18.09 -19.64 -2.67
CA LEU A 328 -18.25 -18.49 -1.78
C LEU A 328 -19.52 -18.57 -0.93
N GLY A 329 -20.63 -19.07 -1.51
CA GLY A 329 -21.88 -19.30 -0.76
C GLY A 329 -21.78 -20.36 0.34
N ASN A 330 -20.75 -21.22 0.30
CA ASN A 330 -20.46 -22.22 1.33
C ASN A 330 -19.52 -21.69 2.43
N CYS A 331 -18.93 -20.50 2.26
CA CYS A 331 -18.09 -19.90 3.28
C CYS A 331 -18.94 -19.30 4.40
N ALA A 332 -18.46 -19.41 5.64
CA ALA A 332 -19.05 -18.68 6.75
C ALA A 332 -18.84 -17.16 6.55
N GLU A 333 -19.72 -16.34 7.11
CA GLU A 333 -19.60 -14.88 7.06
C GLU A 333 -18.20 -14.45 7.53
N ALA A 334 -17.50 -13.66 6.70
CA ALA A 334 -16.16 -13.15 6.95
C ALA A 334 -15.02 -14.20 7.12
N ASP A 335 -15.22 -15.47 6.73
CA ASP A 335 -14.13 -16.45 6.68
C ASP A 335 -13.18 -16.17 5.49
N GLN A 336 -12.20 -15.30 5.73
CA GLN A 336 -11.23 -14.87 4.71
C GLN A 336 -10.40 -16.03 4.15
N LEU A 337 -10.11 -17.06 4.96
CA LEU A 337 -9.36 -18.21 4.48
C LEU A 337 -10.20 -19.01 3.47
N CYS A 338 -11.49 -19.19 3.75
CA CYS A 338 -12.42 -19.83 2.82
C CYS A 338 -12.55 -19.02 1.52
N ILE A 339 -12.76 -17.71 1.63
CA ILE A 339 -12.88 -16.79 0.47
C ILE A 339 -11.63 -16.85 -0.40
N ASN A 340 -10.44 -16.70 0.19
CA ASN A 340 -9.17 -16.72 -0.53
C ASN A 340 -8.90 -18.09 -1.18
N ASN A 341 -9.34 -19.19 -0.56
CA ASN A 341 -9.23 -20.52 -1.15
C ASN A 341 -10.15 -20.66 -2.37
N CYS A 342 -11.39 -20.20 -2.29
CA CYS A 342 -12.32 -20.19 -3.42
C CYS A 342 -11.76 -19.37 -4.60
N ILE A 343 -11.27 -18.15 -4.32
CA ILE A 343 -10.65 -17.28 -5.33
C ILE A 343 -9.42 -17.95 -5.93
N GLY A 344 -8.51 -18.51 -5.12
CA GLY A 344 -7.31 -19.19 -5.63
C GLY A 344 -7.62 -20.43 -6.49
N ARG A 345 -8.77 -21.07 -6.31
CA ARG A 345 -9.23 -22.21 -7.14
C ARG A 345 -9.96 -21.78 -8.41
N SER A 346 -10.43 -20.54 -8.49
CA SER A 346 -11.06 -19.96 -9.67
C SER A 346 -10.07 -19.81 -10.81
N SER A 347 -10.57 -19.96 -12.04
CA SER A 347 -9.84 -19.54 -13.24
C SER A 347 -9.91 -18.03 -13.39
N GLN A 348 -8.92 -17.41 -14.05
CA GLN A 348 -8.93 -15.97 -14.34
C GLN A 348 -10.24 -15.55 -14.99
N MET A 349 -10.69 -16.30 -16.01
CA MET A 349 -11.95 -16.01 -16.69
C MET A 349 -13.17 -16.13 -15.75
N GLY A 350 -13.15 -17.09 -14.82
CA GLY A 350 -14.22 -17.25 -13.83
C GLY A 350 -14.23 -16.11 -12.82
N TYR A 351 -13.05 -15.70 -12.32
CA TYR A 351 -12.91 -14.59 -11.39
C TYR A 351 -13.28 -13.24 -12.03
N ASP A 352 -12.83 -12.98 -13.25
CA ASP A 352 -13.17 -11.75 -13.98
C ASP A 352 -14.68 -11.64 -14.22
N ALA A 353 -15.34 -12.76 -14.59
CA ALA A 353 -16.79 -12.79 -14.74
C ALA A 353 -17.52 -12.57 -13.41
N PHE A 354 -16.95 -13.04 -12.29
CA PHE A 354 -17.50 -12.85 -10.96
C PHE A 354 -17.43 -11.38 -10.55
N LEU A 355 -16.26 -10.77 -10.67
CA LEU A 355 -16.07 -9.34 -10.38
C LEU A 355 -16.98 -8.48 -11.25
N ALA A 356 -17.09 -8.75 -12.56
CA ALA A 356 -17.99 -8.01 -13.43
C ALA A 356 -19.47 -8.10 -12.99
N ALA A 357 -19.91 -9.24 -12.47
CA ALA A 357 -21.27 -9.40 -11.94
C ALA A 357 -21.47 -8.63 -10.63
N VAL A 358 -20.50 -8.72 -9.70
CA VAL A 358 -20.52 -8.01 -8.41
C VAL A 358 -20.48 -6.50 -8.61
N ASP A 359 -19.58 -6.00 -9.45
CA ASP A 359 -19.42 -4.57 -9.76
C ASP A 359 -20.70 -4.01 -10.38
N CYS A 360 -21.29 -4.73 -11.34
CA CYS A 360 -22.57 -4.29 -11.92
C CYS A 360 -23.67 -4.20 -10.86
N ILE A 361 -23.76 -5.20 -9.97
CA ILE A 361 -24.77 -5.19 -8.89
C ILE A 361 -24.57 -3.99 -7.97
N ALA A 362 -23.32 -3.70 -7.58
CA ALA A 362 -22.97 -2.56 -6.76
C ALA A 362 -23.32 -1.22 -7.45
N GLU A 363 -23.16 -1.12 -8.77
CA GLU A 363 -23.43 0.09 -9.56
C GLU A 363 -24.90 0.24 -10.01
N SER A 364 -25.72 -0.81 -9.91
CA SER A 364 -27.07 -0.87 -10.47
C SER A 364 -28.08 0.12 -9.87
N ASN A 365 -27.75 0.77 -8.74
CA ASN A 365 -28.67 1.61 -7.94
C ASN A 365 -29.99 0.92 -7.56
N CYS A 366 -30.05 -0.40 -7.65
CA CYS A 366 -31.20 -1.18 -7.21
C CYS A 366 -31.20 -1.28 -5.67
N PRO A 367 -32.36 -1.22 -5.00
CA PRO A 367 -32.47 -1.54 -3.58
C PRO A 367 -31.87 -2.91 -3.25
N GLU A 368 -31.24 -3.07 -2.08
CA GLU A 368 -30.59 -4.33 -1.66
C GLU A 368 -31.57 -5.52 -1.59
N ASP A 369 -32.85 -5.27 -1.39
CA ASP A 369 -33.92 -6.27 -1.36
C ASP A 369 -34.57 -6.54 -2.73
N ASP A 370 -34.27 -5.74 -3.77
CA ASP A 370 -34.87 -5.91 -5.10
C ASP A 370 -33.99 -6.72 -6.06
N ALA A 371 -34.03 -8.05 -5.88
CA ALA A 371 -33.30 -8.99 -6.74
C ALA A 371 -33.74 -8.92 -8.21
N ALA A 372 -35.01 -8.61 -8.48
CA ALA A 372 -35.53 -8.50 -9.84
C ALA A 372 -34.94 -7.29 -10.57
N CYS A 373 -34.81 -6.15 -9.88
CA CYS A 373 -34.11 -4.97 -10.40
C CYS A 373 -32.65 -5.30 -10.74
N ARG A 374 -31.92 -5.92 -9.81
CA ARG A 374 -30.50 -6.30 -10.04
C ARG A 374 -30.34 -7.26 -11.20
N GLN A 375 -31.18 -8.29 -11.25
CA GLN A 375 -31.15 -9.28 -12.33
C GLN A 375 -31.43 -8.63 -13.69
N ALA A 376 -32.38 -7.69 -13.75
CA ALA A 376 -32.68 -6.95 -14.98
C ALA A 376 -31.57 -5.96 -15.38
N ALA A 377 -30.98 -5.25 -14.41
CA ALA A 377 -29.92 -4.28 -14.65
C ALA A 377 -28.60 -4.95 -15.07
N CYS A 378 -28.30 -6.11 -14.49
CA CYS A 378 -27.02 -6.81 -14.64
C CYS A 378 -27.13 -8.15 -15.38
N GLN A 379 -28.19 -8.33 -16.17
CA GLN A 379 -28.50 -9.60 -16.83
C GLN A 379 -27.29 -10.16 -17.60
N MET A 380 -26.58 -9.32 -18.36
CA MET A 380 -25.46 -9.78 -19.20
C MET A 380 -24.30 -10.33 -18.37
N GLN A 381 -23.90 -9.62 -17.30
CA GLN A 381 -22.80 -10.00 -16.43
C GLN A 381 -23.17 -11.23 -15.59
N ILE A 382 -24.41 -11.28 -15.09
CA ILE A 382 -24.93 -12.44 -14.37
C ILE A 382 -24.98 -13.66 -15.30
N GLU A 383 -25.45 -13.53 -16.54
CA GLU A 383 -25.46 -14.64 -17.51
C GLU A 383 -24.04 -15.05 -17.96
N ALA A 384 -23.08 -14.12 -17.98
CA ALA A 384 -21.68 -14.45 -18.27
C ALA A 384 -21.04 -15.25 -17.13
N CYS A 385 -21.41 -14.95 -15.88
CA CYS A 385 -20.93 -15.65 -14.70
C CYS A 385 -21.65 -16.99 -14.47
N LEU A 386 -22.96 -16.91 -14.32
CA LEU A 386 -23.81 -18.03 -13.93
C LEU A 386 -24.32 -18.82 -15.14
N GLY A 387 -24.09 -18.37 -16.38
CA GLY A 387 -24.74 -18.95 -17.55
C GLY A 387 -26.18 -18.45 -17.74
N PRO A 388 -26.78 -18.69 -18.92
CA PRO A 388 -28.15 -18.27 -19.19
C PRO A 388 -29.14 -19.00 -18.27
N PRO A 389 -30.19 -18.32 -17.79
CA PRO A 389 -31.21 -18.99 -16.97
C PRO A 389 -31.86 -20.13 -17.75
N ALA A 390 -32.08 -21.27 -17.08
CA ALA A 390 -32.78 -22.38 -17.68
C ALA A 390 -34.21 -21.97 -18.05
N MET A 391 -34.56 -22.14 -19.34
CA MET A 391 -35.90 -21.83 -19.84
C MET A 391 -36.74 -23.11 -19.91
N PRO A 392 -38.01 -23.08 -19.45
CA PRO A 392 -38.90 -24.24 -19.52
C PRO A 392 -39.30 -24.49 -20.98
N THR A 393 -38.83 -25.61 -21.54
CA THR A 393 -39.07 -25.97 -22.96
C THR A 393 -39.76 -27.31 -23.13
N GLY A 394 -39.96 -28.04 -22.03
CA GLY A 394 -40.58 -29.35 -22.02
C GLY A 394 -42.09 -29.31 -21.83
N ASN A 395 -42.62 -30.43 -21.37
CA ASN A 395 -44.06 -30.66 -21.19
C ASN A 395 -44.41 -31.10 -19.76
N SER A 396 -43.46 -31.11 -18.83
CA SER A 396 -43.74 -31.51 -17.45
C SER A 396 -44.68 -30.49 -16.78
N THR A 397 -45.65 -31.00 -16.06
CA THR A 397 -46.58 -30.23 -15.22
C THR A 397 -45.86 -29.68 -13.98
N CYS A 398 -46.47 -28.73 -13.27
CA CYS A 398 -45.91 -28.19 -12.04
C CYS A 398 -45.65 -29.28 -10.98
N ALA A 399 -46.58 -30.23 -10.82
CA ALA A 399 -46.40 -31.39 -9.95
C ALA A 399 -45.17 -32.24 -10.31
N GLN A 400 -44.93 -32.48 -11.61
CA GLN A 400 -43.77 -33.24 -12.10
C GLN A 400 -42.46 -32.46 -11.94
N LEU A 401 -42.46 -31.15 -12.19
CA LEU A 401 -41.30 -30.29 -11.94
C LEU A 401 -40.92 -30.32 -10.45
N ASN A 402 -41.90 -30.15 -9.54
CA ASN A 402 -41.65 -30.20 -8.10
C ASN A 402 -41.15 -31.59 -7.64
N GLU A 403 -41.64 -32.68 -8.24
CA GLU A 403 -41.10 -34.02 -7.98
C GLU A 403 -39.67 -34.18 -8.48
N CYS A 404 -39.33 -33.62 -9.64
CA CYS A 404 -37.97 -33.61 -10.18
C CYS A 404 -37.02 -32.84 -9.26
N LEU A 405 -37.37 -31.61 -8.89
CA LEU A 405 -36.56 -30.77 -7.99
C LEU A 405 -36.33 -31.42 -6.63
N ALA A 406 -37.31 -32.18 -6.11
CA ALA A 406 -37.15 -32.92 -4.87
C ALA A 406 -36.09 -34.03 -4.91
N THR A 407 -35.65 -34.45 -6.11
CA THR A 407 -34.58 -35.44 -6.30
C THR A 407 -33.20 -34.81 -6.46
N CYS A 408 -33.12 -33.52 -6.75
CA CYS A 408 -31.86 -32.80 -6.82
C CYS A 408 -31.23 -32.71 -5.42
N MET A 409 -29.89 -32.81 -5.37
CA MET A 409 -29.16 -32.52 -4.15
C MET A 409 -29.21 -31.01 -3.88
N GLU A 410 -29.00 -30.62 -2.61
CA GLU A 410 -28.73 -29.21 -2.29
C GLU A 410 -27.54 -28.77 -3.14
N ASP A 411 -27.69 -27.63 -3.83
CA ASP A 411 -26.70 -27.02 -4.74
C ASP A 411 -26.40 -27.76 -6.07
N ASP A 412 -27.16 -28.80 -6.43
CA ASP A 412 -27.03 -29.45 -7.75
C ASP A 412 -27.77 -28.65 -8.84
N ARG A 413 -27.11 -27.58 -9.28
CA ARG A 413 -27.65 -26.66 -10.29
C ARG A 413 -27.95 -27.34 -11.62
N ASP A 414 -27.10 -28.26 -12.07
CA ASP A 414 -27.32 -29.00 -13.31
C ASP A 414 -28.61 -29.83 -13.25
N CYS A 415 -28.89 -30.46 -12.11
CA CYS A 415 -30.15 -31.15 -11.87
C CYS A 415 -31.33 -30.18 -11.91
N VAL A 416 -31.23 -29.03 -11.22
CA VAL A 416 -32.28 -28.01 -11.19
C VAL A 416 -32.58 -27.49 -12.60
N ASP A 417 -31.56 -27.12 -13.36
CA ASP A 417 -31.68 -26.63 -14.74
C ASP A 417 -32.24 -27.69 -15.68
N SER A 418 -31.91 -28.96 -15.47
CA SER A 418 -32.51 -30.09 -16.20
C SER A 418 -34.00 -30.22 -15.90
N CYS A 419 -34.39 -30.14 -14.62
CA CYS A 419 -35.79 -30.17 -14.20
C CYS A 419 -36.57 -28.99 -14.77
N ILE A 420 -36.02 -27.77 -14.73
CA ILE A 420 -36.64 -26.56 -15.30
C ILE A 420 -36.81 -26.74 -16.81
N ARG A 421 -35.77 -27.15 -17.55
CA ARG A 421 -35.86 -27.39 -19.00
C ARG A 421 -36.91 -28.45 -19.35
N ALA A 422 -37.06 -29.50 -18.54
CA ALA A 422 -38.08 -30.53 -18.73
C ALA A 422 -39.52 -30.06 -18.46
N SER A 423 -39.70 -28.94 -17.75
CA SER A 423 -41.00 -28.38 -17.44
C SER A 423 -41.61 -27.57 -18.58
N SER A 424 -42.94 -27.53 -18.61
CA SER A 424 -43.70 -26.65 -19.49
C SER A 424 -43.67 -25.21 -18.96
N PRO A 425 -43.75 -24.17 -19.83
CA PRO A 425 -43.83 -22.78 -19.39
C PRO A 425 -44.98 -22.52 -18.40
N VAL A 426 -46.12 -23.18 -18.59
CA VAL A 426 -47.27 -23.08 -17.66
C VAL A 426 -46.95 -23.76 -16.33
N GLY A 427 -46.35 -24.96 -16.35
CA GLY A 427 -45.95 -25.67 -15.14
C GLY A 427 -44.92 -24.91 -14.31
N PHE A 428 -43.92 -24.32 -14.96
CA PHE A 428 -42.90 -23.50 -14.31
C PHE A 428 -43.51 -22.24 -13.68
N ARG A 429 -44.38 -21.52 -14.41
CA ARG A 429 -45.08 -20.34 -13.90
C ARG A 429 -45.95 -20.65 -12.67
N LEU A 430 -46.70 -21.75 -12.71
CA LEU A 430 -47.51 -22.17 -11.56
C LEU A 430 -46.65 -22.49 -10.32
N LEU A 431 -45.42 -22.98 -10.53
CA LEU A 431 -44.49 -23.20 -9.42
C LEU A 431 -44.00 -21.87 -8.85
N GLN A 432 -43.62 -20.91 -9.71
CA GLN A 432 -43.22 -19.57 -9.29
C GLN A 432 -44.34 -18.84 -8.54
N ASP A 433 -45.57 -18.88 -9.05
CA ASP A 433 -46.74 -18.28 -8.40
C ASP A 433 -46.97 -18.88 -6.99
N ALA A 434 -46.80 -20.21 -6.85
CA ALA A 434 -46.92 -20.88 -5.56
C ALA A 434 -45.79 -20.52 -4.59
N ILE A 435 -44.55 -20.37 -5.07
CA ILE A 435 -43.41 -19.96 -4.22
C ILE A 435 -43.59 -18.51 -3.76
N GLN A 436 -43.88 -17.60 -4.68
CA GLN A 436 -44.08 -16.18 -4.39
C GLN A 436 -45.19 -15.97 -3.36
N CYS A 437 -46.32 -16.69 -3.48
CA CYS A 437 -47.38 -16.58 -2.49
C CYS A 437 -46.90 -16.92 -1.08
N VAL A 438 -46.09 -17.97 -0.94
CA VAL A 438 -45.65 -18.41 0.39
C VAL A 438 -44.64 -17.43 0.99
N GLU A 439 -43.78 -16.83 0.17
CA GLU A 439 -42.87 -15.76 0.57
C GLU A 439 -43.65 -14.50 0.99
N ASP A 440 -44.60 -14.05 0.18
CA ASP A 440 -45.46 -12.89 0.47
C ASP A 440 -46.29 -13.10 1.75
N ALA A 441 -46.70 -14.34 2.02
CA ALA A 441 -47.41 -14.72 3.25
C ALA A 441 -46.49 -14.88 4.46
N GLY A 442 -45.16 -14.84 4.28
CA GLY A 442 -44.17 -15.02 5.33
C GLY A 442 -44.23 -16.40 6.01
N CYS A 443 -44.70 -17.43 5.32
CA CYS A 443 -44.78 -18.76 5.92
C CYS A 443 -43.40 -19.42 5.92
N MET A 444 -43.03 -20.02 7.05
CA MET A 444 -41.81 -20.82 7.12
C MET A 444 -41.92 -22.06 6.22
N PRO A 445 -40.81 -22.56 5.65
CA PRO A 445 -40.83 -23.73 4.78
C PRO A 445 -41.43 -25.02 5.36
N ALA A 446 -41.36 -25.18 6.68
CA ALA A 446 -41.95 -26.32 7.38
C ALA A 446 -43.42 -26.11 7.82
N ASP A 447 -43.97 -24.88 7.70
CA ASP A 447 -45.30 -24.54 8.16
C ASP A 447 -46.37 -24.79 7.08
N LEU A 448 -46.73 -26.07 6.94
CA LEU A 448 -47.74 -26.51 5.97
C LEU A 448 -49.13 -25.94 6.27
N GLU A 449 -49.43 -25.62 7.53
CA GLU A 449 -50.73 -25.05 7.90
C GLU A 449 -50.84 -23.61 7.39
N CYS A 450 -49.78 -22.80 7.58
CA CYS A 450 -49.69 -21.47 7.00
C CYS A 450 -49.76 -21.51 5.47
N GLN A 451 -48.96 -22.38 4.82
CA GLN A 451 -48.95 -22.54 3.37
C GLN A 451 -50.33 -22.91 2.82
N GLN A 452 -51.01 -23.87 3.45
CA GLN A 452 -52.36 -24.26 3.04
C GLN A 452 -53.40 -23.18 3.33
N SER A 453 -53.28 -22.44 4.43
CA SER A 453 -54.25 -21.40 4.79
C SER A 453 -54.14 -20.17 3.88
N ASN A 454 -52.93 -19.79 3.48
CA ASN A 454 -52.70 -18.54 2.77
C ASN A 454 -52.50 -18.73 1.26
N CYS A 455 -52.02 -19.89 0.81
CA CYS A 455 -51.63 -20.16 -0.58
C CYS A 455 -52.30 -21.41 -1.17
N ALA A 456 -53.46 -21.82 -0.63
CA ALA A 456 -54.17 -23.01 -1.10
C ALA A 456 -54.46 -22.97 -2.61
N ALA A 457 -54.81 -21.81 -3.17
CA ALA A 457 -55.20 -21.70 -4.57
C ALA A 457 -54.03 -21.98 -5.51
N GLU A 458 -52.88 -21.35 -5.26
CA GLU A 458 -51.65 -21.47 -6.03
C GLU A 458 -51.05 -22.88 -5.88
N ILE A 459 -51.01 -23.40 -4.65
CA ILE A 459 -50.60 -24.79 -4.38
C ILE A 459 -51.53 -25.76 -5.10
N GLN A 460 -52.85 -25.58 -5.01
CA GLN A 460 -53.80 -26.45 -5.69
C GLN A 460 -53.65 -26.36 -7.22
N ALA A 461 -53.40 -25.17 -7.77
CA ALA A 461 -53.17 -24.97 -9.20
C ALA A 461 -51.88 -25.66 -9.68
N CYS A 462 -50.82 -25.70 -8.86
CA CYS A 462 -49.60 -26.44 -9.17
C CYS A 462 -49.78 -27.97 -9.09
N PHE A 463 -50.50 -28.47 -8.08
CA PHE A 463 -50.57 -29.91 -7.78
C PHE A 463 -51.83 -30.64 -8.29
N SER A 464 -52.82 -29.91 -8.82
CA SER A 464 -54.01 -30.52 -9.43
C SER A 464 -53.79 -30.66 -10.94
N PRO A 465 -53.68 -31.89 -11.47
CA PRO A 465 -53.41 -32.14 -12.89
C PRO A 465 -54.58 -31.79 -13.82
#